data_AF-A0A5C4MXB6-F1
#
_entry.id   AF-A0A5C4MXB6-F1
#
_cell.length_a   1.000
_cell.length_b   1.000
_cell.length_c   1.000
_cell.angle_alpha   90.00
_cell.angle_beta   90.00
_cell.angle_gamma   90.00
#
_symmetry.space_group_name_H-M   'P 1'
#
loop_
_entity.id
_entity.type
_entity.pdbx_description
1 polymer ?
#
loop_
_entity_poly.entity_id
_entity_poly.type
_entity_poly.pdbx_seq_one_letter_code
_entity_poly.pdbx_strand_id
1 'polypeptide(L)'
;MMGSPFPDHVRLVIFDADNTLRRVTIPGKVCPHGPGEWEPMPGIREALASLRWGPDGLRLGMASNQDHVFYGHLTAAMARRLLQDAAEAATGHRPPDGAVRFCAHAMDAGCGCRKPAPGLLHEAMAFHEIGPEATLFVGDAEVDREAARRADIPFLHVADLLASRS
;
A
#
# COMPACT_ATOMS: atom_id res chain seq x y z
N MET A 1 -4.60 26.94 3.55
CA MET A 1 -4.53 25.75 4.42
C MET A 1 -4.98 24.59 3.55
N MET A 2 -4.04 23.87 2.93
CA MET A 2 -4.38 22.80 1.99
C MET A 2 -4.96 21.63 2.79
N GLY A 3 -6.20 21.25 2.47
CA GLY A 3 -6.91 20.15 3.13
C GLY A 3 -6.28 18.78 2.84
N SER A 4 -6.84 17.75 3.46
CA SER A 4 -6.54 16.36 3.12
C SER A 4 -6.77 16.12 1.62
N PRO A 5 -5.89 15.39 0.90
CA PRO A 5 -6.16 14.95 -0.47
C PRO A 5 -7.20 13.83 -0.52
N PHE A 6 -7.64 13.33 0.64
CA PHE A 6 -8.66 12.29 0.77
C PHE A 6 -9.99 12.88 1.25
N PRO A 7 -11.13 12.32 0.81
CA PRO A 7 -12.45 12.73 1.30
C PRO A 7 -12.56 12.65 2.84
N ASP A 8 -13.31 13.57 3.44
CA ASP A 8 -13.41 13.72 4.91
C ASP A 8 -13.94 12.49 5.65
N HIS A 9 -14.71 11.63 4.98
CA HIS A 9 -15.25 10.40 5.58
C HIS A 9 -14.22 9.27 5.64
N VAL A 10 -13.09 9.38 4.94
CA VAL A 10 -12.05 8.35 4.91
C VAL A 10 -11.35 8.29 6.27
N ARG A 11 -11.26 7.08 6.82
CA ARG A 11 -10.61 6.77 8.10
C ARG A 11 -9.45 5.79 7.94
N LEU A 12 -9.49 4.94 6.92
CA LEU A 12 -8.43 4.00 6.56
C LEU A 12 -7.94 4.29 5.13
N VAL A 13 -6.63 4.43 4.98
CA VAL A 13 -5.99 4.47 3.66
C VAL A 13 -5.08 3.25 3.55
N ILE A 14 -5.38 2.40 2.58
CA ILE A 14 -4.57 1.25 2.23
C ILE A 14 -3.70 1.66 1.03
N PHE A 15 -2.42 1.33 1.06
CA PHE A 15 -1.51 1.61 -0.05
C PHE A 15 -0.98 0.31 -0.66
N ASP A 16 -0.85 0.29 -1.99
CA ASP A 16 0.16 -0.54 -2.63
C ASP A 16 1.57 -0.02 -2.30
N ALA A 17 2.62 -0.78 -2.62
CA ALA A 17 4.00 -0.43 -2.30
C ALA A 17 4.81 -0.03 -3.52
N ASP A 18 4.98 -0.95 -4.47
CA ASP A 18 5.92 -0.82 -5.58
C ASP A 18 5.30 0.08 -6.67
N ASN A 19 6.02 1.12 -7.08
CA ASN A 19 5.55 2.25 -7.90
C ASN A 19 4.45 3.15 -7.27
N THR A 20 4.00 2.82 -6.06
CA THR A 20 3.04 3.64 -5.30
C THR A 20 3.73 4.44 -4.19
N LEU A 21 4.31 3.77 -3.19
CA LEU A 21 5.07 4.43 -2.11
C LEU A 21 6.57 4.45 -2.38
N ARG A 22 7.09 3.43 -3.06
CA ARG A 22 8.52 3.27 -3.37
C ARG A 22 8.74 2.87 -4.83
N ARG A 23 9.95 3.08 -5.33
CA ARG A 23 10.46 2.43 -6.55
C ARG A 23 11.75 1.68 -6.24
N VAL A 24 11.98 0.60 -6.99
CA VAL A 24 13.25 -0.14 -6.96
C VAL A 24 14.36 0.68 -7.63
N THR A 25 15.57 0.67 -7.07
CA THR A 25 16.72 1.44 -7.58
C THR A 25 17.73 0.57 -8.33
N ILE A 26 17.58 -0.76 -8.24
CA ILE A 26 18.49 -1.72 -8.87
C ILE A 26 18.02 -1.99 -10.32
N PRO A 27 18.84 -1.70 -11.35
CA PRO A 27 18.48 -1.93 -12.74
C PRO A 27 18.09 -3.39 -13.01
N GLY A 28 16.98 -3.59 -13.73
CA GLY A 28 16.48 -4.91 -14.11
C GLY A 28 15.73 -5.67 -13.01
N LYS A 29 15.68 -5.17 -11.78
CA LYS A 29 14.77 -5.69 -10.76
C LYS A 29 13.40 -5.03 -10.90
N VAL A 30 12.35 -5.78 -10.57
CA VAL A 30 10.96 -5.30 -10.53
C VAL A 30 10.50 -4.96 -9.11
N CYS A 31 11.18 -5.48 -8.09
CA CYS A 31 10.93 -5.20 -6.69
C CYS A 31 12.22 -5.32 -5.87
N PRO A 32 12.33 -4.65 -4.69
CA PRO A 32 13.49 -4.79 -3.82
C PRO A 32 13.47 -6.12 -3.07
N HIS A 33 14.65 -6.74 -2.92
CA HIS A 33 14.85 -7.95 -2.10
C HIS A 33 15.56 -7.66 -0.78
N GLY A 34 15.98 -6.41 -0.56
CA GLY A 34 16.62 -6.01 0.68
C GLY A 34 16.63 -4.50 0.89
N PRO A 35 17.10 -4.07 2.08
CA PRO A 35 17.29 -2.66 2.37
C PRO A 35 18.28 -2.03 1.38
N GLY A 36 18.05 -0.77 1.00
CA GLY A 36 18.92 -0.03 0.08
C GLY A 36 18.65 -0.28 -1.42
N GLU A 37 17.77 -1.22 -1.77
CA GLU A 37 17.38 -1.49 -3.16
C GLU A 37 16.16 -0.67 -3.63
N TRP A 38 15.71 0.30 -2.83
CA TRP A 38 14.54 1.11 -3.13
C TRP A 38 14.66 2.52 -2.57
N GLU A 39 13.85 3.43 -3.10
CA GLU A 39 13.67 4.79 -2.62
C GLU A 39 12.20 5.22 -2.70
N PRO A 40 11.74 6.21 -1.91
CA PRO A 40 10.37 6.72 -2.00
C PRO A 40 10.04 7.27 -3.40
N MET A 41 8.78 7.16 -3.81
CA MET A 41 8.29 7.82 -5.01
C MET A 41 8.47 9.35 -4.91
N PRO A 42 8.81 10.07 -6.00
CA PRO A 42 9.05 11.51 -5.91
C PRO A 42 7.77 12.23 -5.51
N GLY A 43 7.84 13.14 -4.55
CA GLY A 43 6.68 13.91 -4.08
C GLY A 43 5.75 13.15 -3.11
N ILE A 44 5.94 11.83 -2.91
CA ILE A 44 5.01 11.05 -2.08
C ILE A 44 5.04 11.49 -0.62
N ARG A 45 6.23 11.83 -0.13
CA ARG A 45 6.41 12.28 1.26
C ARG A 45 5.71 13.61 1.46
N GLU A 46 5.87 14.53 0.53
CA GLU A 46 5.23 15.85 0.53
C GLU A 46 3.72 15.74 0.42
N ALA A 47 3.21 14.80 -0.39
CA ALA A 47 1.78 14.52 -0.53
C ALA A 47 1.14 14.02 0.78
N LEU A 48 1.86 13.22 1.57
CA LEU A 48 1.34 12.56 2.76
C LEU A 48 1.74 13.23 4.09
N ALA A 49 2.73 14.13 4.08
CA ALA A 49 3.31 14.73 5.31
C ALA A 49 2.32 15.55 6.14
N SER A 50 1.31 16.14 5.52
CA SER A 50 0.32 16.96 6.24
C SER A 50 -0.78 16.13 6.91
N LEU A 51 -0.78 14.82 6.73
CA LEU A 51 -1.80 13.93 7.25
C LEU A 51 -1.44 13.42 8.63
N ARG A 52 -2.43 13.38 9.52
CA ARG A 52 -2.28 12.82 10.86
C ARG A 52 -2.49 11.31 10.78
N TRP A 53 -1.40 10.55 10.81
CA TRP A 53 -1.43 9.09 10.85
C TRP A 53 -1.50 8.57 12.30
N GLY A 54 -2.22 7.48 12.52
CA GLY A 54 -2.29 6.77 13.81
C GLY A 54 -3.68 6.81 14.46
N PRO A 55 -3.79 6.46 15.77
CA PRO A 55 -5.05 6.20 16.46
C PRO A 55 -6.09 7.34 16.43
N ASP A 56 -5.64 8.59 16.47
CA ASP A 56 -6.53 9.77 16.47
C ASP A 56 -6.68 10.39 15.06
N GLY A 57 -6.19 9.71 14.01
CA GLY A 57 -6.21 10.19 12.64
C GLY A 57 -6.50 9.06 11.65
N LEU A 58 -5.87 9.15 10.47
CA LEU A 58 -5.97 8.13 9.43
C LEU A 58 -5.23 6.87 9.87
N ARG A 59 -5.88 5.71 9.72
CA ARG A 59 -5.25 4.41 9.79
C ARG A 59 -4.49 4.16 8.49
N LEU A 60 -3.32 3.53 8.63
CA LEU A 60 -2.42 3.22 7.53
C LEU A 60 -2.39 1.70 7.34
N GLY A 61 -2.86 1.23 6.18
CA GLY A 61 -2.79 -0.16 5.76
C GLY A 61 -1.89 -0.35 4.54
N MET A 62 -1.39 -1.57 4.33
CA MET A 62 -0.63 -1.94 3.14
C MET A 62 -1.24 -3.18 2.50
N ALA A 63 -1.34 -3.22 1.17
CA ALA A 63 -1.79 -4.38 0.40
C ALA A 63 -0.95 -4.53 -0.88
N SER A 64 -0.02 -5.49 -0.90
CA SER A 64 0.93 -5.67 -2.01
C SER A 64 1.05 -7.12 -2.49
N ASN A 65 1.28 -7.33 -3.78
CA ASN A 65 1.64 -8.65 -4.31
C ASN A 65 3.16 -8.85 -4.15
N GLN A 66 3.59 -9.90 -3.45
CA GLN A 66 4.99 -10.18 -3.11
C GLN A 66 5.35 -11.65 -3.44
N ASP A 67 5.11 -12.08 -4.67
CA ASP A 67 5.32 -13.48 -5.12
C ASP A 67 6.79 -13.91 -5.15
N HIS A 68 7.73 -12.97 -5.10
CA HIS A 68 9.15 -13.26 -4.90
C HIS A 68 9.44 -13.99 -3.56
N VAL A 69 8.49 -13.95 -2.61
CA VAL A 69 8.53 -14.79 -1.42
C VAL A 69 8.34 -16.27 -1.76
N PHE A 70 7.40 -16.60 -2.65
CA PHE A 70 7.19 -17.97 -3.12
C PHE A 70 8.42 -18.53 -3.81
N TYR A 71 9.04 -17.73 -4.69
CA TYR A 71 10.22 -18.14 -5.46
C TYR A 71 11.52 -18.16 -4.65
N GLY A 72 11.48 -17.88 -3.35
CA GLY A 72 12.64 -17.94 -2.46
C GLY A 72 13.64 -16.79 -2.63
N HIS A 73 13.30 -15.75 -3.39
CA HIS A 73 14.13 -14.56 -3.53
C HIS A 73 14.06 -13.63 -2.31
N LEU A 74 13.00 -13.76 -1.51
CA LEU A 74 12.73 -12.93 -0.34
C LEU A 74 12.08 -13.77 0.76
N THR A 75 12.38 -13.50 2.03
CA THR A 75 11.61 -14.11 3.13
C THR A 75 10.34 -13.30 3.40
N ALA A 76 9.28 -13.93 3.90
CA ALA A 76 8.07 -13.22 4.31
C ALA A 76 8.34 -12.14 5.37
N ALA A 77 9.31 -12.39 6.26
CA ALA A 77 9.75 -11.43 7.27
C ALA A 77 10.42 -10.20 6.63
N MET A 78 11.29 -10.40 5.64
CA MET A 78 11.93 -9.30 4.91
C MET A 78 10.91 -8.52 4.06
N ALA A 79 10.00 -9.22 3.36
CA ALA A 79 8.91 -8.57 2.61
C ALA A 79 8.10 -7.64 3.51
N ARG A 80 7.65 -8.13 4.67
CA ARG A 80 6.94 -7.31 5.66
C ARG A 80 7.79 -6.11 6.09
N ARG A 81 9.06 -6.34 6.42
CA ARG A 81 9.96 -5.26 6.87
C ARG A 81 10.10 -4.17 5.82
N LEU A 82 10.34 -4.53 4.56
CA LEU A 82 10.48 -3.57 3.47
C LEU A 82 9.18 -2.80 3.19
N LEU A 83 8.01 -3.44 3.37
CA LEU A 83 6.72 -2.76 3.26
C LEU A 83 6.51 -1.74 4.40
N GLN A 84 6.87 -2.10 5.63
CA GLN A 84 6.83 -1.17 6.77
C GLN A 84 7.78 0.01 6.57
N ASP A 85 9.02 -0.26 6.15
CA ASP A 85 10.02 0.79 5.94
C ASP A 85 9.59 1.75 4.82
N ALA A 86 8.95 1.24 3.75
CA ALA A 86 8.40 2.07 2.67
C ALA A 86 7.27 2.97 3.15
N ALA A 87 6.34 2.41 3.92
CA ALA A 87 5.23 3.15 4.52
C ALA A 87 5.74 4.24 5.49
N GLU A 88 6.71 3.90 6.34
CA GLU A 88 7.35 4.85 7.27
C GLU A 88 8.09 5.97 6.52
N ALA A 89 8.84 5.65 5.47
CA ALA A 89 9.53 6.66 4.68
C ALA A 89 8.58 7.63 3.97
N ALA A 90 7.44 7.13 3.49
CA ALA A 90 6.43 7.94 2.80
C ALA A 90 5.56 8.77 3.76
N THR A 91 5.19 8.23 4.92
CA THR A 91 4.21 8.86 5.83
C THR A 91 4.81 9.47 7.09
N GLY A 92 6.04 9.11 7.44
CA GLY A 92 6.62 9.35 8.76
C GLY A 92 6.03 8.48 9.88
N HIS A 93 5.17 7.51 9.53
CA HIS A 93 4.50 6.63 10.48
C HIS A 93 4.70 5.17 10.10
N ARG A 94 5.27 4.39 11.02
CA ARG A 94 5.45 2.95 10.80
C ARG A 94 4.15 2.20 11.09
N PRO A 95 3.56 1.49 10.11
CA PRO A 95 2.36 0.70 10.35
C PRO A 95 2.68 -0.51 11.25
N PRO A 96 1.77 -0.89 12.16
CA PRO A 96 1.93 -2.11 12.96
C PRO A 96 1.96 -3.34 12.05
N ASP A 97 2.52 -4.46 12.53
CA ASP A 97 2.62 -5.70 11.74
C ASP A 97 1.29 -6.16 11.16
N GLY A 98 0.23 -6.01 11.95
CA GLY A 98 -1.13 -6.34 11.56
C GLY A 98 -1.75 -5.39 10.55
N ALA A 99 -1.16 -4.25 10.21
CA ALA A 99 -1.66 -3.41 9.12
C ALA A 99 -1.03 -3.75 7.75
N VAL A 100 0.00 -4.62 7.74
CA VAL A 100 0.70 -5.01 6.51
C VAL A 100 0.15 -6.32 5.97
N ARG A 101 -0.46 -6.26 4.78
CA ARG A 101 -0.97 -7.40 4.03
C ARG A 101 -0.21 -7.56 2.72
N PHE A 102 0.20 -8.78 2.44
CA PHE A 102 0.80 -9.10 1.15
C PHE A 102 0.52 -10.54 0.73
N CYS A 103 0.40 -10.74 -0.58
CA CYS A 103 0.28 -12.07 -1.15
C CYS A 103 1.68 -12.66 -1.40
N ALA A 104 2.02 -13.74 -0.72
CA ALA A 104 3.30 -14.45 -0.87
C ALA A 104 3.23 -15.68 -1.79
N HIS A 105 2.11 -15.93 -2.45
CA HIS A 105 1.89 -17.10 -3.30
C HIS A 105 2.40 -16.91 -4.74
N ALA A 106 2.58 -18.01 -5.45
CA ALA A 106 2.84 -18.02 -6.90
C ALA A 106 1.75 -17.26 -7.68
N MET A 107 2.10 -16.78 -8.88
CA MET A 107 1.17 -15.95 -9.66
C MET A 107 -0.10 -16.70 -10.09
N ASP A 108 0.01 -18.00 -10.32
CA ASP A 108 -1.04 -18.90 -10.82
C ASP A 108 -1.70 -19.73 -9.70
N ALA A 109 -1.39 -19.45 -8.43
CA ALA A 109 -1.88 -20.22 -7.29
C ALA A 109 -3.41 -20.19 -7.09
N GLY A 110 -4.15 -19.34 -7.81
CA GLY A 110 -5.61 -19.21 -7.67
C GLY A 110 -6.07 -18.72 -6.29
N CYS A 111 -5.16 -18.11 -5.50
CA CYS A 111 -5.45 -17.68 -4.14
C CYS A 111 -6.40 -16.46 -4.11
N GLY A 112 -7.20 -16.34 -3.04
CA GLY A 112 -8.11 -15.21 -2.85
C GLY A 112 -7.45 -13.89 -2.46
N CYS A 113 -6.14 -13.88 -2.21
CA CYS A 113 -5.39 -12.70 -1.76
C CYS A 113 -4.65 -11.97 -2.87
N ARG A 114 -4.17 -12.64 -3.93
CA ARG A 114 -3.39 -11.96 -4.99
C ARG A 114 -4.28 -10.96 -5.73
N LYS A 115 -3.93 -9.67 -5.72
CA LYS A 115 -4.62 -8.65 -6.51
C LYS A 115 -4.60 -9.08 -8.00
N PRO A 116 -5.74 -9.10 -8.69
CA PRO A 116 -6.96 -8.32 -8.42
C PRO A 116 -7.97 -8.93 -7.44
N ALA A 117 -7.71 -10.08 -6.80
CA ALA A 117 -8.60 -10.56 -5.74
C ALA A 117 -8.60 -9.58 -4.53
N PRO A 118 -9.75 -9.36 -3.86
CA PRO A 118 -9.89 -8.33 -2.83
C PRO A 118 -9.40 -8.77 -1.43
N GLY A 119 -8.91 -10.00 -1.27
CA GLY A 119 -8.65 -10.60 0.05
C GLY A 119 -7.74 -9.75 0.94
N LEU A 120 -6.64 -9.19 0.40
CA LEU A 120 -5.73 -8.34 1.18
C LEU A 120 -6.41 -7.06 1.70
N LEU A 121 -7.34 -6.49 0.91
CA LEU A 121 -8.06 -5.28 1.29
C LEU A 121 -9.08 -5.59 2.39
N HIS A 122 -9.81 -6.70 2.28
CA HIS A 122 -10.70 -7.17 3.35
C HIS A 122 -9.95 -7.46 4.65
N GLU A 123 -8.78 -8.11 4.56
CA GLU A 123 -7.96 -8.41 5.73
C GLU A 123 -7.38 -7.15 6.40
N ALA A 124 -7.10 -6.10 5.62
CA ALA A 124 -6.66 -4.80 6.14
C ALA A 124 -7.81 -4.05 6.82
N MET A 125 -8.99 -4.00 6.18
CA MET A 125 -10.21 -3.42 6.77
C MET A 125 -10.60 -4.11 8.07
N ALA A 126 -10.60 -5.45 8.09
CA ALA A 126 -10.91 -6.25 9.27
C ALA A 126 -9.94 -5.99 10.43
N PHE A 127 -8.64 -5.84 10.15
CA PHE A 127 -7.66 -5.54 11.19
C PHE A 127 -7.87 -4.18 11.84
N HIS A 128 -8.30 -3.20 11.06
CA HIS A 128 -8.56 -1.84 11.56
C HIS A 128 -9.97 -1.65 12.09
N GLU A 129 -10.85 -2.64 11.93
CA GLU A 129 -12.28 -2.55 12.25
C GLU A 129 -12.95 -1.35 11.53
N ILE A 130 -12.55 -1.10 10.27
CA ILE A 130 -13.07 -0.02 9.44
C ILE A 130 -13.69 -0.62 8.19
N GLY A 131 -14.95 -0.27 7.92
CA GLY A 131 -15.72 -0.74 6.77
C GLY A 131 -15.32 -0.09 5.43
N PRO A 132 -15.86 -0.61 4.32
CA PRO A 132 -15.58 -0.12 2.98
C PRO A 132 -15.96 1.36 2.79
N GLU A 133 -17.01 1.82 3.45
CA GLU A 133 -17.54 3.19 3.38
C GLU A 133 -16.57 4.27 3.89
N ALA A 134 -15.55 3.88 4.66
CA ALA A 134 -14.55 4.77 5.23
C ALA A 134 -13.12 4.35 4.84
N THR A 135 -12.98 3.52 3.80
CA THR A 135 -11.69 3.00 3.33
C THR A 135 -11.37 3.50 1.92
N LEU A 136 -10.13 3.89 1.69
CA LEU A 136 -9.60 4.25 0.36
C LEU A 136 -8.41 3.35 0.02
N PHE A 137 -8.33 2.85 -1.22
CA PHE A 137 -7.13 2.19 -1.72
C PHE A 137 -6.36 3.08 -2.70
N VAL A 138 -5.05 3.20 -2.48
CA VAL A 138 -4.14 3.97 -3.34
C VAL A 138 -3.15 3.01 -4.01
N GLY A 139 -3.04 3.08 -5.34
CA GLY A 139 -2.15 2.22 -6.13
C GLY A 139 -1.82 2.83 -7.49
N ASP A 140 -1.03 2.11 -8.29
CA ASP A 140 -0.61 2.52 -9.64
C ASP A 140 -1.15 1.61 -10.76
N ALA A 141 -1.59 0.40 -10.42
CA ALA A 141 -1.91 -0.60 -11.43
C ALA A 141 -3.41 -0.85 -11.59
N GLU A 142 -3.81 -1.35 -12.76
CA GLU A 142 -5.20 -1.74 -13.01
C GLU A 142 -5.64 -2.91 -12.12
N VAL A 143 -4.71 -3.79 -11.72
CA VAL A 143 -4.99 -4.84 -10.73
C VAL A 143 -5.36 -4.27 -9.37
N ASP A 144 -4.88 -3.07 -9.03
CA ASP A 144 -5.23 -2.39 -7.79
C ASP A 144 -6.63 -1.80 -7.85
N ARG A 145 -6.93 -1.13 -8.97
CA ARG A 145 -8.28 -0.61 -9.25
C ARG A 145 -9.32 -1.72 -9.21
N GLU A 146 -9.05 -2.84 -9.85
CA GLU A 146 -9.96 -3.97 -9.86
C GLU A 146 -10.09 -4.61 -8.46
N ALA A 147 -9.00 -4.69 -7.68
CA ALA A 147 -9.08 -5.17 -6.30
C ALA A 147 -9.96 -4.27 -5.43
N ALA A 148 -9.80 -2.95 -5.52
CA ALA A 148 -10.64 -1.97 -4.84
C ALA A 148 -12.11 -2.12 -5.25
N ARG A 149 -12.39 -2.22 -6.55
CA ARG A 149 -13.75 -2.43 -7.08
C ARG A 149 -14.38 -3.71 -6.52
N ARG A 150 -13.62 -4.81 -6.43
CA ARG A 150 -14.11 -6.09 -5.86
C ARG A 150 -14.28 -6.05 -4.35
N ALA A 151 -13.58 -5.14 -3.66
CA ALA A 151 -13.71 -4.89 -2.23
C ALA A 151 -14.77 -3.83 -1.90
N ASP A 152 -15.45 -3.28 -2.91
CA ASP A 152 -16.43 -2.19 -2.78
C ASP A 152 -15.87 -0.92 -2.11
N ILE A 153 -14.61 -0.59 -2.40
CA ILE A 153 -13.95 0.62 -1.89
C ILE A 153 -13.50 1.55 -3.03
N PRO A 154 -13.48 2.87 -2.80
CA PRO A 154 -12.86 3.82 -3.71
C PRO A 154 -11.39 3.50 -4.00
N PHE A 155 -10.97 3.79 -5.23
CA PHE A 155 -9.59 3.72 -5.69
C PHE A 155 -9.09 5.11 -6.08
N LEU A 156 -7.90 5.46 -5.63
CA LEU A 156 -7.17 6.66 -6.06
C LEU A 156 -5.86 6.24 -6.72
N HIS A 157 -5.65 6.67 -7.97
CA HIS A 157 -4.38 6.42 -8.62
C HIS A 157 -3.29 7.31 -8.03
N VAL A 158 -2.09 6.79 -7.79
CA VAL A 158 -1.00 7.54 -7.16
C VAL A 158 -0.62 8.81 -7.94
N ALA A 159 -0.72 8.80 -9.27
CA ALA A 159 -0.49 9.99 -10.08
C ALA A 159 -1.47 11.13 -9.74
N ASP A 160 -2.74 10.83 -9.45
CA ASP A 160 -3.75 11.83 -9.10
C ASP A 160 -3.48 12.40 -7.70
N LEU A 161 -3.06 11.55 -6.76
CA LEU A 161 -2.60 11.97 -5.44
C LEU A 161 -1.45 12.98 -5.55
N LEU A 162 -0.46 12.70 -6.39
CA LEU A 162 0.70 13.57 -6.60
C LEU A 162 0.33 14.85 -7.37
N ALA A 163 -0.60 14.79 -8.32
CA ALA A 163 -1.04 15.94 -9.10
C ALA A 163 -1.84 16.95 -8.27
N SER A 164 -2.60 16.49 -7.26
CA SER A 164 -3.38 17.35 -6.36
C SER A 164 -2.56 18.32 -5.50
N ARG A 165 -1.22 18.21 -5.56
CA ARG A 165 -0.23 18.94 -4.76
C ARG A 165 0.63 19.92 -5.58
N SER A 166 0.40 20.01 -6.90
CA SER A 166 1.10 20.93 -7.82
C SER A 166 0.42 22.29 -7.93
#